data_AF-A0A2D6MFK9-F1
#
_entry.id   AF-A0A2D6MFK9-F1
#
_cell.length_a   1.000
_cell.length_b   1.000
_cell.length_c   1.000
_cell.angle_alpha   90.00
_cell.angle_beta   90.00
_cell.angle_gamma   90.00
#
_symmetry.space_group_name_H-M   'P 1'
#
loop_
_entity.id
_entity.type
_entity.pdbx_description
1 polymer ?
#
loop_
_entity_poly.entity_id
_entity_poly.type
_entity_poly.pdbx_seq_one_letter_code
_entity_poly.pdbx_strand_id
1 'polypeptide(L)' 'MLIDNYDKLIYQRGGKTKEAKAIDFKIPNDMTCEEFRVICIRMALALGYHENTVRDTFGNIPDKNKEKDKKQLRLLLD' A
#
# COMPACT_ATOMS: atom_id res chain seq x y z
N MET A 1 -21.96 -0.47 18.64
CA MET A 1 -20.62 -0.84 18.14
C MET A 1 -20.78 -1.01 16.64
N LEU A 2 -20.31 -0.06 15.84
CA LEU A 2 -20.29 -0.25 14.39
C LEU A 2 -19.31 -1.39 14.14
N ILE A 3 -19.78 -2.49 13.57
CA ILE A 3 -18.90 -3.54 13.08
C ILE A 3 -18.28 -2.93 11.82
N ASP A 4 -17.04 -2.47 11.92
CA ASP A 4 -16.31 -2.02 10.74
C ASP A 4 -16.11 -3.25 9.84
N ASN A 5 -16.95 -3.35 8.81
CA ASN A 5 -16.82 -4.39 7.80
C ASN A 5 -15.64 -4.03 6.91
N TYR A 6 -14.59 -4.85 7.02
CA TYR A 6 -13.40 -4.78 6.19
C TYR A 6 -13.22 -6.08 5.42
N ASP A 7 -12.94 -5.95 4.14
CA ASP A 7 -12.49 -7.02 3.28
C ASP A 7 -10.97 -7.19 3.45
N LYS A 8 -10.42 -8.23 2.81
CA LYS A 8 -8.99 -8.52 2.89
C LYS A 8 -8.37 -8.64 1.51
N LEU A 9 -7.29 -7.91 1.29
CA LEU A 9 -6.35 -8.16 0.19
C LEU A 9 -5.12 -8.87 0.76
N ILE A 10 -4.86 -10.09 0.28
CA ILE A 10 -3.83 -10.98 0.81
C ILE A 10 -2.85 -11.29 -0.31
N TYR A 11 -1.57 -10.97 -0.09
CA TYR A 11 -0.47 -11.52 -0.85
C TYR A 11 0.12 -12.71 -0.11
N GLN A 12 0.38 -13.81 -0.82
CA GLN A 12 1.12 -14.96 -0.28
C GLN A 12 2.17 -15.44 -1.28
N ARG A 13 3.41 -15.57 -0.83
CA ARG A 13 4.53 -16.13 -1.60
C ARG A 13 4.84 -17.54 -1.13
N GLY A 14 4.76 -18.49 -2.05
CA GLY A 14 5.21 -19.86 -1.83
C GLY A 14 6.75 -19.99 -1.77
N GLY A 15 7.23 -21.14 -1.32
CA GLY A 15 8.66 -21.50 -1.36
C GLY A 15 9.46 -21.16 -0.09
N LYS A 16 10.75 -21.53 -0.12
CA LYS A 16 11.71 -21.25 0.96
C LYS A 16 12.35 -19.89 0.73
N THR A 17 11.87 -18.87 1.44
CA THR A 17 12.48 -17.53 1.50
C THR A 17 12.63 -17.09 2.96
N LYS A 18 13.60 -16.22 3.21
CA LYS A 18 13.77 -15.50 4.50
C LYS A 18 12.98 -14.18 4.54
N GLU A 19 12.50 -13.71 3.38
CA GLU A 19 11.70 -12.49 3.26
C GLU A 19 10.25 -12.69 3.75
N ALA A 20 9.52 -11.59 3.91
CA ALA A 20 8.09 -11.61 4.20
C ALA A 20 7.34 -12.51 3.20
N LYS A 21 6.60 -13.48 3.74
CA LYS A 21 5.84 -14.48 2.95
C LYS A 21 4.39 -14.11 2.71
N ALA A 22 3.85 -13.22 3.53
CA ALA A 22 2.48 -12.76 3.40
C ALA A 22 2.37 -11.30 3.81
N ILE A 23 1.46 -10.59 3.15
CA ILE A 23 1.06 -9.24 3.52
C ILE A 23 -0.46 -9.21 3.45
N ASP A 24 -1.08 -8.82 4.56
CA ASP A 24 -2.53 -8.79 4.73
C ASP A 24 -2.97 -7.35 4.94
N PHE A 25 -3.70 -6.80 3.99
CA PHE A 25 -4.38 -5.51 4.14
C PHE A 25 -5.84 -5.73 4.47
N LYS A 26 -6.31 -5.09 5.54
CA LYS A 26 -7.73 -4.88 5.80
C LYS A 26 -8.16 -3.65 5.02
N ILE A 27 -9.14 -3.79 4.14
CA ILE A 27 -9.54 -2.74 3.20
C ILE A 27 -11.03 -2.41 3.37
N PRO A 28 -11.47 -1.15 3.19
CA PRO A 28 -12.88 -0.79 3.30
C PRO A 28 -13.75 -1.52 2.27
N ASN A 29 -14.98 -1.87 2.62
CA ASN A 29 -15.88 -2.58 1.70
C ASN A 29 -16.54 -1.65 0.66
N ASP A 30 -16.58 -0.35 0.92
CA ASP A 30 -17.27 0.67 0.14
C ASP A 30 -16.31 1.55 -0.68
N MET A 31 -15.19 0.96 -1.10
CA MET A 31 -14.14 1.66 -1.81
C MET A 31 -14.38 1.79 -3.31
N THR A 32 -13.97 2.92 -3.87
CA THR A 32 -13.96 3.18 -5.32
C THR A 32 -12.84 2.40 -6.01
N CYS A 33 -12.95 2.25 -7.34
CA CYS A 33 -11.89 1.65 -8.15
C CYS A 33 -10.53 2.38 -8.00
N GLU A 34 -10.55 3.70 -7.81
CA GLU A 34 -9.33 4.48 -7.63
C GLU A 34 -8.67 4.21 -6.27
N GLU A 35 -9.45 4.11 -5.20
CA GLU A 35 -8.94 3.72 -3.88
C GLU A 35 -8.39 2.29 -3.88
N PHE A 36 -9.05 1.38 -4.62
CA PHE A 36 -8.55 0.02 -4.81
C PHE A 36 -7.21 -0.01 -5.55
N ARG A 37 -7.10 0.77 -6.63
CA ARG A 37 -5.84 0.95 -7.35
C ARG A 37 -4.73 1.46 -6.43
N VAL A 38 -5.00 2.47 -5.59
CA VAL A 38 -4.04 2.98 -4.60
C VAL A 38 -3.60 1.89 -3.61
N ILE A 39 -4.51 1.04 -3.16
CA ILE A 39 -4.18 -0.09 -2.29
C ILE A 39 -3.29 -1.12 -3.01
N CYS A 40 -3.55 -1.44 -4.27
CA CYS A 40 -2.70 -2.31 -5.09
C CYS A 40 -1.28 -1.75 -5.25
N ILE A 41 -1.15 -0.43 -5.46
CA ILE A 41 0.14 0.26 -5.51
C ILE A 41 0.89 0.12 -4.18
N ARG A 42 0.21 0.35 -3.05
CA ARG A 42 0.80 0.20 -1.70
C ARG A 42 1.27 -1.23 -1.46
N MET A 43 0.52 -2.22 -1.93
CA MET A 43 0.92 -3.62 -1.84
C MET A 43 2.20 -3.88 -2.63
N ALA A 44 2.29 -3.40 -3.88
CA ALA A 44 3.50 -3.54 -4.68
C ALA A 44 4.72 -2.92 -3.99
N LEU A 45 4.59 -1.70 -3.44
CA LEU A 45 5.67 -1.06 -2.70
C LEU A 45 6.05 -1.86 -1.43
N ALA A 46 5.06 -2.38 -0.70
CA ALA A 46 5.30 -3.21 0.49
C ALA A 46 5.98 -4.55 0.17
N LEU A 47 5.78 -5.08 -1.04
CA LEU A 47 6.49 -6.24 -1.56
C LEU A 47 7.92 -5.93 -2.04
N GLY A 48 8.33 -4.66 -2.01
CA GLY A 48 9.66 -4.21 -2.39
C GLY A 48 9.85 -3.90 -3.87
N TYR A 49 8.76 -3.78 -4.65
CA TYR A 49 8.88 -3.29 -6.02
C TYR A 49 9.41 -1.85 -6.03
N HIS A 50 10.38 -1.58 -6.90
CA HIS A 50 11.02 -0.27 -6.97
C HIS A 50 10.03 0.81 -7.45
N GLU A 51 10.11 2.00 -6.87
CA GLU A 51 9.19 3.13 -7.13
C GLU A 51 9.05 3.44 -8.62
N ASN A 52 10.18 3.46 -9.35
CA ASN A 52 10.18 3.70 -10.80
C ASN A 52 9.30 2.71 -11.56
N THR A 53 9.44 1.40 -11.29
CA THR A 53 8.65 0.36 -11.95
C THR A 53 7.16 0.48 -11.63
N VAL A 54 6.83 0.84 -10.38
CA VAL A 54 5.44 1.09 -9.96
C VAL A 54 4.88 2.31 -10.70
N ARG A 55 5.64 3.41 -10.82
CA ARG A 55 5.22 4.62 -11.55
C ARG A 55 5.09 4.38 -13.05
N ASP A 56 5.96 3.57 -13.65
CA ASP A 56 5.86 3.23 -15.08
C ASP A 56 4.61 2.41 -15.38
N THR A 57 4.22 1.54 -14.46
CA THR A 57 3.05 0.66 -14.62
C THR A 57 1.74 1.36 -14.29
N PHE A 58 1.70 2.10 -13.19
CA PHE A 58 0.49 2.73 -12.67
C PHE A 58 0.38 4.21 -13.04
N GLY A 59 1.38 4.81 -13.67
CA GLY A 59 1.41 6.23 -14.00
C GLY A 59 1.68 7.12 -12.77
N ASN A 60 1.41 8.42 -12.92
CA ASN A 60 1.54 9.36 -11.82
C ASN A 60 0.43 9.12 -10.78
N ILE A 61 0.83 8.97 -9.52
CA ILE A 61 -0.09 8.75 -8.40
C ILE A 61 -0.11 10.06 -7.61
N PRO A 62 -1.16 10.89 -7.74
CA PRO A 62 -1.20 12.18 -7.08
C PRO A 62 -1.35 11.99 -5.56
N ASP A 63 -0.24 12.19 -4.85
CA ASP A 63 -0.25 12.22 -3.40
C ASP A 63 -0.59 13.65 -2.92
N LYS A 64 -1.86 13.83 -2.54
CA LYS A 64 -2.38 15.10 -2.00
C LYS A 64 -1.76 15.44 -0.64
N ASN A 65 -1.17 14.47 0.06
CA ASN A 65 -0.60 14.65 1.39
C ASN A 65 0.93 14.71 1.38
N LYS A 66 1.58 14.61 0.22
CA LYS A 66 3.04 14.57 0.07
C LYS A 66 3.80 15.59 0.93
N GLU A 67 3.36 16.85 0.93
CA GLU A 67 3.99 17.92 1.70
C GLU A 67 3.78 17.80 3.21
N LYS A 68 2.65 17.23 3.64
CA LYS A 68 2.36 16.93 5.05
C LYS A 68 3.20 15.74 5.52
N ASP A 69 3.26 14.68 4.72
CA ASP A 69 3.96 13.44 5.06
C ASP A 69 5.48 13.64 5.09
N LYS A 70 6.02 14.49 4.21
CA LYS A 70 7.43 14.90 4.23
C LYS A 70 7.84 15.57 5.56
N LYS A 71 6.93 16.29 6.21
CA LYS A 71 7.17 16.90 7.53
C LYS A 71 7.15 15.85 8.65
N GLN A 72 6.35 14.80 8.52
CA GLN A 72 6.29 13.72 9.50
C GLN A 72 7.55 12.86 9.50
N LEU A 73 8.15 12.60 8.33
CA LEU A 73 9.40 11.84 8.25
C LEU A 73 10.57 12.55 8.94
N ARG A 74 10.59 13.89 8.93
CA ARG A 74 11.60 14.67 9.65
C ARG A 74 11.52 14.44 11.16
N LEU A 75 10.31 14.40 11.72
CA LEU A 75 10.08 14.15 13.15
C LEU A 75 10.52 12.74 13.62
N LEU A 76 10.68 11.78 12.70
CA LEU A 76 11.13 10.42 13.03
C LEU A 76 12.67 10.26 12.98
N LEU A 77 13.36 11.23 12.38
CA LEU A 77 14.81 11.18 12.13
C LEU A 77 15.59 12.26 12.92
N ASP A 78 14.88 13.12 13.64
CA ASP A 78 15.40 14.05 14.64
C ASP A 78 15.40 13.39 16.04
#